data_AF-A0A6B3F003-F1
#
_entry.id   AF-A0A6B3F003-F1
#
_cell.length_a   1.000
_cell.length_b   1.000
_cell.length_c   1.000
_cell.angle_alpha   90.00
_cell.angle_beta   90.00
_cell.angle_gamma   90.00
#
_symmetry.space_group_name_H-M   'P 1'
#
loop_
_entity.id
_entity.type
_entity.pdbx_description
1 polymer ?
#
loop_
_entity_poly.entity_id
_entity_poly.type
_entity_poly.pdbx_seq_one_letter_code
_entity_poly.pdbx_strand_id
1 'polypeptide(L)' 'HIVEHQARSHQYRLHEDTVAGLRAYFDGVERTERFGNGRTARQVFQRMTELHAERVADLADPGPEALTLVLPEDLPRT' A
#
# COMPACT_ATOMS: atom_id res chain seq x y z
N HIS A 1 -6.20 9.68 0.63
CA HIS A 1 -7.06 8.48 0.59
C HIS A 1 -7.13 7.78 1.95
N ILE A 2 -8.11 6.89 2.18
CA ILE A 2 -8.22 6.07 3.42
C ILE A 2 -6.94 5.25 3.67
N VAL A 3 -6.33 4.71 2.61
CA VAL A 3 -5.06 3.96 2.71
C VAL A 3 -3.90 4.85 3.14
N GLU A 4 -3.75 6.04 2.57
CA GLU A 4 -2.71 6.99 3.01
C GLU A 4 -2.87 7.39 4.49
N HIS A 5 -4.11 7.50 4.97
CA HIS A 5 -4.37 7.73 6.39
C HIS A 5 -3.95 6.54 7.26
N GLN A 6 -4.28 5.31 6.85
CA GLN A 6 -3.83 4.10 7.54
C GLN A 6 -2.30 4.00 7.56
N ALA A 7 -1.63 4.24 6.43
CA ALA A 7 -0.17 4.25 6.35
C ALA A 7 0.44 5.18 7.41
N ARG A 8 -0.01 6.44 7.48
CA ARG A 8 0.47 7.39 8.51
C ARG A 8 0.19 6.92 9.94
N SER A 9 -1.01 6.39 10.21
CA SER A 9 -1.37 5.88 11.54
C SER A 9 -0.52 4.68 11.98
N HIS A 10 -0.04 3.89 11.01
CA HIS A 10 0.86 2.76 11.22
C HIS A 10 2.34 3.09 10.98
N GLN A 11 2.70 4.39 10.92
CA GLN A 11 4.08 4.88 10.76
C GLN A 11 4.76 4.50 9.44
N TYR A 12 3.98 4.13 8.42
CA TYR A 12 4.47 3.99 7.05
C TYR A 12 4.48 5.33 6.33
N ARG A 13 5.51 5.52 5.50
CA ARG A 13 5.58 6.55 4.47
C ARG A 13 5.31 5.87 3.12
N LEU A 14 4.54 6.53 2.27
CA LEU A 14 4.36 6.09 0.88
C LEU A 14 5.25 6.95 -0.01
N HIS A 15 6.04 6.32 -0.89
CA HIS A 15 6.71 7.04 -1.97
C HIS A 15 5.68 7.75 -2.86
N GLU A 16 6.06 8.86 -3.51
CA GLU A 16 5.14 9.64 -4.33
C GLU A 16 4.53 8.81 -5.47
N ASP A 17 5.35 7.98 -6.12
CA ASP A 17 4.90 7.04 -7.14
C ASP A 17 3.95 5.96 -6.59
N THR A 18 4.10 5.58 -5.32
CA THR A 18 3.17 4.66 -4.65
C THR A 18 1.82 5.32 -4.47
N VAL A 19 1.79 6.61 -4.12
CA VAL A 19 0.54 7.39 -4.00
C VAL A 19 -0.14 7.51 -5.37
N ALA A 20 0.63 7.77 -6.43
CA ALA A 20 0.12 7.84 -7.79
C ALA A 20 -0.45 6.48 -8.25
N GLY A 21 0.31 5.39 -8.06
CA GLY A 21 -0.12 4.03 -8.40
C GLY A 21 -1.34 3.57 -7.61
N LEU A 22 -1.45 3.95 -6.33
CA LEU A 22 -2.61 3.65 -5.50
C LEU A 22 -3.89 4.32 -6.03
N ARG A 23 -3.79 5.56 -6.53
CA ARG A 23 -4.92 6.26 -7.17
C ARG A 23 -5.35 5.51 -8.42
N ALA A 24 -4.39 5.18 -9.29
CA ALA A 24 -4.66 4.41 -10.50
C ALA A 24 -5.29 3.03 -10.20
N TYR A 25 -4.82 2.34 -9.17
CA TYR A 25 -5.42 1.08 -8.69
C TYR A 25 -6.89 1.27 -8.34
N PHE A 26 -7.23 2.27 -7.51
CA PHE A 26 -8.62 2.51 -7.13
C PHE A 26 -9.52 3.04 -8.25
N ASP A 27 -8.93 3.71 -9.25
CA ASP A 27 -9.65 4.15 -10.45
C ASP A 27 -9.96 2.96 -11.38
N GLY A 28 -9.09 1.94 -11.42
CA GLY A 28 -9.27 0.72 -12.21
C GLY A 28 -10.15 -0.36 -11.56
N VAL A 29 -10.35 -0.32 -10.24
CA VAL A 29 -11.20 -1.29 -9.53
C VAL A 29 -12.68 -1.01 -9.83
N GLU A 30 -13.37 -1.99 -10.43
CA GLU A 30 -14.81 -1.92 -10.68
C GLU A 30 -15.58 -1.74 -9.36
N ARG A 31 -16.25 -0.60 -9.22
CA ARG A 31 -17.08 -0.27 -8.06
C ARG A 31 -18.40 -1.01 -8.16
N THR A 32 -18.45 -2.24 -7.66
CA THR A 32 -19.71 -3.01 -7.56
C THR A 32 -20.57 -2.53 -6.39
N GLU A 33 -21.87 -2.84 -6.39
CA GLU A 33 -22.82 -2.42 -5.34
C GLU A 33 -22.46 -2.89 -3.92
N ARG A 34 -21.56 -3.89 -3.78
CA ARG A 34 -21.02 -4.36 -2.49
C ARG A 34 -19.71 -3.68 -2.08
N PHE A 35 -19.24 -2.68 -2.83
CA PHE A 35 -17.96 -2.03 -2.59
C PHE A 35 -18.00 -1.19 -1.31
N GLY A 36 -17.65 -1.81 -0.18
CA GLY A 36 -17.40 -1.11 1.05
C GLY A 36 -16.07 -0.38 0.93
N ASN A 37 -16.07 0.89 0.51
CA ASN A 37 -14.88 1.74 0.35
C ASN A 37 -13.87 1.58 1.51
N GLY A 38 -14.38 1.49 2.76
CA GLY A 38 -13.54 1.28 3.94
C GLY A 38 -13.03 -0.15 4.14
N ARG A 39 -13.76 -1.19 3.71
CA ARG A 39 -13.26 -2.58 3.75
C ARG A 39 -12.20 -2.79 2.68
N THR A 40 -12.47 -2.38 1.44
CA THR A 40 -11.49 -2.50 0.36
C THR A 40 -10.22 -1.74 0.68
N ALA A 41 -10.31 -0.51 1.17
CA ALA A 41 -9.13 0.26 1.55
C ALA A 41 -8.30 -0.43 2.66
N ARG A 42 -8.95 -1.05 3.65
CA ARG A 42 -8.22 -1.83 4.68
C ARG A 42 -7.53 -3.06 4.09
N GLN A 43 -8.22 -3.80 3.22
CA GLN A 43 -7.63 -4.97 2.56
C GLN A 43 -6.45 -4.60 1.66
N VAL A 44 -6.57 -3.51 0.90
CA VAL A 44 -5.48 -2.98 0.07
C VAL A 44 -4.29 -2.60 0.94
N PHE A 45 -4.52 -1.85 2.03
CA PHE A 45 -3.43 -1.49 2.94
C PHE A 45 -2.75 -2.72 3.57
N GLN A 46 -3.53 -3.70 4.04
CA GLN A 46 -3.00 -4.95 4.55
C GLN A 46 -2.12 -5.65 3.51
N ARG A 47 -2.61 -5.78 2.26
CA ARG A 47 -1.82 -6.42 1.20
C ARG A 47 -0.55 -5.65 0.88
N MET A 48 -0.59 -4.31 0.90
CA MET A 48 0.61 -3.49 0.74
C MET A 48 1.64 -3.75 1.85
N THR A 49 1.20 -3.88 3.10
CA THR A 49 2.11 -4.18 4.22
C THR A 49 2.71 -5.58 4.16
N GLU A 50 1.97 -6.57 3.64
CA GLU A 50 2.48 -7.92 3.40
C GLU A 50 3.56 -7.92 2.31
N LEU A 51 3.29 -7.29 1.16
CA LEU A 51 4.26 -7.16 0.06
C LEU A 51 5.52 -6.40 0.48
N HIS A 52 5.34 -5.31 1.24
CA HIS A 52 6.46 -4.57 1.81
C HIS A 52 7.32 -5.44 2.72
N ALA A 53 6.70 -6.24 3.60
CA ALA A 53 7.43 -7.15 4.49
C ALA A 53 8.20 -8.22 3.71
N GLU A 54 7.58 -8.80 2.68
CA GLU A 54 8.24 -9.74 1.75
C GLU A 54 9.46 -9.07 1.09
N ARG A 55 9.29 -7.89 0.48
CA ARG A 55 10.38 -7.15 -0.17
C ARG A 55 11.52 -6.80 0.79
N VAL A 56 11.20 -6.34 1.99
CA VAL A 56 12.22 -5.98 2.99
C VAL A 56 12.97 -7.22 3.50
N ALA A 57 12.30 -8.36 3.66
CA ALA A 57 12.94 -9.60 4.10
C ALA A 57 14.00 -10.11 3.12
N ASP A 58 13.87 -9.79 1.83
CA ASP A 58 14.83 -10.16 0.78
C ASP A 58 16.03 -9.19 0.69
N LEU A 59 16.02 -8.07 1.43
CA LEU A 59 17.16 -7.13 1.45
C LEU A 59 18.27 -7.64 2.37
N ALA A 60 19.51 -7.63 1.88
CA ALA A 60 20.67 -8.12 2.62
C ALA A 60 21.02 -7.28 3.87
N ASP A 61 20.80 -5.96 3.81
CA ASP A 61 21.04 -5.02 4.91
C ASP A 61 20.06 -3.82 4.82
N PRO A 62 18.80 -4.00 5.25
CA PRO A 62 17.80 -2.94 5.15
C PRO A 62 18.04 -1.84 6.19
N GLY A 63 18.32 -0.64 5.72
CA GLY A 63 18.35 0.54 6.58
C GLY A 63 16.98 0.91 7.16
N PRO A 64 16.91 1.78 8.19
CA PRO A 64 15.66 2.17 8.85
C PRO A 64 14.58 2.74 7.91
N GLU A 65 15.01 3.39 6.83
CA GLU A 65 14.10 3.90 5.79
C GLU A 65 13.36 2.76 5.08
N ALA A 66 14.05 1.68 4.72
CA ALA A 66 13.45 0.53 4.03
C ALA A 66 12.36 -0.13 4.89
N LEU A 67 12.47 -0.08 6.23
CA LEU A 67 11.48 -0.65 7.15
C LEU A 67 10.14 0.12 7.14
N THR A 68 10.15 1.39 6.72
CA THR A 68 8.98 2.28 6.84
C THR A 68 8.50 2.86 5.51
N LEU A 69 9.31 2.80 4.45
CA LEU A 69 8.99 3.33 3.13
C LEU A 69 8.38 2.27 2.22
N VAL A 70 7.10 2.45 1.90
CA VAL A 70 6.35 1.61 0.96
C VAL A 70 6.52 2.15 -0.47
N LEU A 71 6.95 1.27 -1.36
CA LEU A 71 7.31 1.55 -2.75
C LEU A 71 6.21 1.09 -3.72
N PRO A 72 6.26 1.51 -5.00
CA PRO A 72 5.28 1.07 -6.00
C PRO A 72 5.20 -0.45 -6.17
N GLU A 73 6.32 -1.15 -5.91
CA GLU A 73 6.42 -2.61 -5.93
C GLU A 73 5.50 -3.29 -4.91
N ASP A 74 5.13 -2.58 -3.85
CA ASP A 74 4.27 -3.08 -2.78
C ASP A 74 2.77 -2.89 -3.09
N LEU A 75 2.42 -2.36 -4.27
CA LEU A 75 1.02 -2.22 -4.67
C LEU A 75 0.40 -3.57 -5.09
N PRO A 76 -0.87 -3.83 -4.73
CA PRO A 76 -1.58 -4.98 -5.28
C PRO A 76 -1.70 -4.83 -6.80
N ARG A 77 -1.54 -5.96 -7.51
CA ARG A 77 -1.80 -6.02 -8.94
C ARG A 77 -3.30 -6.30 -9.14
N THR A 78 -3.93 -5.54 -10.03
CA THR A 78 -5.31 -5.77 -10.52
C THR A 78 -5.39 -7.01 -11.39
#